data_AF-A0A9D1FXF6-F1
#
_entry.id   AF-A0A9D1FXF6-F1
#
_cell.length_a   1.000
_cell.length_b   1.000
_cell.length_c   1.000
_cell.angle_alpha   90.00
_cell.angle_beta   90.00
_cell.angle_gamma   90.00
#
_symmetry.space_group_name_H-M   'P 1'
#
loop_
_entity.id
_entity.type
_entity.pdbx_description
1 polymer ?
#
loop_
_entity_poly.entity_id
_entity_poly.type
_entity_poly.pdbx_seq_one_letter_code
_entity_poly.pdbx_strand_id
1 'polypeptide(L)'
;GHSEGGTEATFAGLKNNVKVVTFNAFGISRKLYDENRDYSNLITNYRDEADLVSKLRANPGQTFIVPSTVKQNFLKRFFGSIKSHKISNFGDCEKAIPLNLYMQNHPFFINTYGNF
;
A
#
# COMPACT_ATOMS: atom_id res chain seq x y z
N GLY A 1 -7.93 -7.64 1.68
CA GLY A 1 -8.61 -7.08 0.49
C GLY A 1 -7.59 -6.51 -0.48
N HIS A 2 -7.91 -6.40 -1.77
CA HIS A 2 -7.07 -5.80 -2.80
C HIS A 2 -7.73 -4.57 -3.43
N SER A 3 -6.93 -3.56 -3.82
CA SER A 3 -7.43 -2.34 -4.46
C SER A 3 -8.54 -1.65 -3.63
N GLU A 4 -9.69 -1.33 -4.22
CA GLU A 4 -10.88 -0.79 -3.55
C GLU A 4 -11.42 -1.74 -2.47
N GLY A 5 -11.40 -3.05 -2.71
CA GLY A 5 -11.74 -4.04 -1.68
C GLY A 5 -10.72 -4.08 -0.52
N GLY A 6 -9.50 -3.58 -0.74
CA GLY A 6 -8.53 -3.29 0.32
C GLY A 6 -8.98 -2.11 1.17
N THR A 7 -9.44 -1.03 0.54
CA THR A 7 -10.01 0.15 1.22
C THR A 7 -11.24 -0.21 2.06
N GLU A 8 -12.17 -0.98 1.50
CA GLU A 8 -13.37 -1.43 2.22
C GLU A 8 -13.01 -2.35 3.40
N ALA A 9 -12.07 -3.28 3.19
CA ALA A 9 -11.58 -4.13 4.27
C ALA A 9 -10.98 -3.30 5.40
N THR A 10 -10.15 -2.30 5.08
CA THR A 10 -9.58 -1.37 6.06
C THR A 10 -10.69 -0.63 6.83
N PHE A 11 -11.67 -0.07 6.13
CA PHE A 11 -12.79 0.62 6.78
C PHE A 11 -13.58 -0.31 7.72
N ALA A 12 -13.90 -1.52 7.26
CA ALA A 12 -14.60 -2.51 8.07
C ALA A 12 -13.77 -2.96 9.28
N GLY A 13 -12.45 -3.15 9.11
CA GLY A 13 -11.54 -3.53 10.19
C GLY A 13 -11.43 -2.46 11.26
N LEU A 14 -11.31 -1.19 10.87
CA LEU A 14 -11.33 -0.05 11.78
C LEU A 14 -12.63 0.01 12.59
N LYS A 15 -13.77 -0.12 11.91
CA LYS A 15 -15.11 -0.02 12.54
C LYS A 15 -15.41 -1.15 13.50
N ASN A 16 -14.95 -2.37 13.19
CA ASN A 16 -15.29 -3.58 13.94
C ASN A 16 -14.13 -4.10 14.81
N ASN A 17 -12.99 -3.41 14.83
CA ASN A 17 -11.77 -3.82 15.53
C ASN A 17 -11.31 -5.24 15.13
N VAL A 18 -11.31 -5.52 13.83
CA VAL A 18 -10.88 -6.81 13.24
C VAL A 18 -9.56 -6.63 12.48
N LYS A 19 -8.67 -7.62 12.60
CA LYS A 19 -7.38 -7.61 11.87
C LYS A 19 -7.60 -7.67 10.37
N VAL A 20 -6.89 -6.80 9.65
CA VAL A 20 -6.99 -6.66 8.20
C VAL A 20 -5.63 -6.75 7.56
N VAL A 21 -5.57 -7.54 6.49
CA VAL A 21 -4.44 -7.56 5.57
C VAL A 21 -4.88 -7.04 4.22
N THR A 22 -4.13 -6.09 3.66
CA THR A 22 -4.40 -5.53 2.35
C THR A 22 -3.23 -5.71 1.38
N PHE A 23 -3.57 -5.76 0.09
CA PHE A 23 -2.61 -5.85 -1.02
C PHE A 23 -2.92 -4.72 -1.99
N ASN A 24 -1.98 -3.79 -2.22
CA ASN A 24 -2.18 -2.63 -3.08
C ASN A 24 -3.52 -1.89 -2.83
N ALA A 25 -3.92 -1.73 -1.57
CA ALA A 25 -5.15 -0.99 -1.25
C ALA A 25 -5.04 0.44 -1.75
N PHE A 26 -6.11 0.96 -2.35
CA PHE A 26 -6.15 2.34 -2.84
C PHE A 26 -5.93 3.37 -1.72
N GLY A 27 -6.41 3.06 -0.51
CA GLY A 27 -6.33 3.91 0.66
C GLY A 27 -7.68 4.45 1.11
N ILE A 28 -7.73 4.93 2.34
CA ILE A 28 -8.94 5.42 3.00
C ILE A 28 -8.79 6.90 3.35
N SER A 29 -9.91 7.64 3.38
CA SER A 29 -9.88 9.04 3.81
C SER A 29 -9.41 9.16 5.26
N ARG A 30 -8.51 10.11 5.51
CA ARG A 30 -8.03 10.49 6.85
C ARG A 30 -9.14 10.89 7.82
N LYS A 31 -10.31 11.29 7.30
CA LYS A 31 -11.51 11.59 8.12
C LYS A 31 -12.17 10.35 8.73
N LEU A 32 -11.78 9.15 8.29
CA LEU A 32 -12.41 7.89 8.69
C LEU A 32 -11.61 7.13 9.76
N TYR A 33 -10.49 7.69 10.23
CA TYR A 33 -9.70 7.13 11.33
C TYR A 33 -8.99 8.25 12.10
N ASP A 34 -8.66 8.01 13.36
CA ASP A 34 -7.82 8.93 14.14
C ASP A 34 -6.36 8.79 13.72
N GLU A 35 -5.77 9.82 13.11
CA GLU A 35 -4.36 9.83 12.65
C GLU A 35 -3.34 9.67 13.80
N ASN A 36 -3.74 9.97 15.04
CA ASN A 36 -2.86 9.88 16.21
C ASN A 36 -2.85 8.49 16.86
N ARG A 37 -3.76 7.61 16.44
CA ARG A 37 -3.85 6.24 16.96
C ARG A 37 -2.96 5.30 16.16
N ASP A 38 -2.21 4.46 16.87
CA ASP A 38 -1.48 3.36 16.25
C ASP A 38 -2.41 2.19 15.88
N TYR A 39 -2.45 1.86 14.59
CA TYR A 39 -3.21 0.72 14.04
C TYR A 39 -2.30 -0.42 13.58
N SER A 40 -1.00 -0.41 13.91
CA SER A 40 -0.03 -1.40 13.40
C SER A 40 -0.37 -2.85 13.78
N ASN A 41 -1.03 -3.05 14.93
CA ASN A 41 -1.51 -4.37 15.38
C ASN A 41 -2.83 -4.81 14.73
N LEU A 42 -3.52 -3.90 14.03
CA LEU A 42 -4.83 -4.11 13.43
C LEU A 42 -4.73 -4.23 11.91
N ILE A 43 -3.93 -3.39 11.26
CA ILE A 43 -3.90 -3.26 9.80
C ILE A 43 -2.48 -3.48 9.31
N THR A 44 -2.34 -4.44 8.40
CA THR A 44 -1.12 -4.72 7.66
C THR A 44 -1.35 -4.44 6.18
N ASN A 45 -0.55 -3.55 5.59
CA ASN A 45 -0.64 -3.16 4.19
C ASN A 45 0.58 -3.65 3.42
N TYR A 46 0.38 -4.56 2.48
CA TYR A 46 1.40 -4.91 1.49
C TYR A 46 1.22 -4.06 0.24
N ARG A 47 2.29 -3.41 -0.19
CA ARG A 47 2.29 -2.55 -1.38
C ARG A 47 3.40 -2.96 -2.30
N ASP A 48 3.08 -3.12 -3.57
CA ASP A 48 4.08 -3.30 -4.61
C ASP A 48 4.84 -1.97 -4.79
N GLU A 49 6.17 -2.04 -4.87
CA GLU A 49 7.04 -0.84 -4.97
C GLU A 49 6.64 0.08 -6.13
N ALA A 50 6.11 -0.52 -7.19
CA ALA A 50 5.86 0.03 -8.51
C ALA A 50 4.39 0.41 -8.69
N ASP A 51 3.51 0.04 -7.76
CA ASP A 51 2.09 0.39 -7.80
C ASP A 51 1.86 1.85 -7.40
N LEU A 52 1.33 2.66 -8.32
CA LEU A 52 0.95 4.04 -8.05
C LEU A 52 -0.41 4.12 -7.35
N VAL A 53 -1.30 3.15 -7.57
CA VAL A 53 -2.69 3.23 -7.05
C VAL A 53 -2.69 3.23 -5.52
N SER A 54 -1.90 2.35 -4.89
CA SER A 54 -1.76 2.31 -3.44
C SER A 54 -1.00 3.50 -2.83
N LYS A 55 -0.52 4.43 -3.65
CA LYS A 55 0.16 5.67 -3.25
C LYS A 55 -0.73 6.90 -3.42
N LEU A 56 -1.95 6.74 -3.92
CA LEU A 56 -2.88 7.85 -4.15
C LEU A 56 -3.53 8.35 -2.86
N ARG A 57 -3.73 7.48 -1.86
CA ARG A 57 -4.26 7.85 -0.55
C ARG A 57 -3.50 7.18 0.58
N ALA A 58 -3.63 7.75 1.78
CA ALA A 58 -3.06 7.19 2.99
C ALA A 58 -3.76 5.88 3.39
N ASN A 59 -3.01 4.99 4.05
CA ASN A 59 -3.54 3.81 4.72
C ASN A 59 -3.01 3.79 6.16
N PRO A 60 -3.87 3.65 7.18
CA PRO A 60 -3.43 3.46 8.55
C PRO A 60 -2.78 2.08 8.75
N GLY A 61 -2.00 1.95 9.82
CA GLY A 61 -1.34 0.72 10.22
C GLY A 61 0.04 0.50 9.60
N GLN A 62 0.55 -0.73 9.73
CA GLN A 62 1.90 -1.05 9.31
C GLN A 62 1.94 -1.29 7.80
N THR A 63 2.89 -0.66 7.12
CA THR A 63 3.10 -0.83 5.68
C THR A 63 4.39 -1.57 5.39
N PHE A 64 4.31 -2.52 4.47
CA PHE A 64 5.42 -3.27 3.91
C PHE A 64 5.47 -3.08 2.40
N ILE A 65 6.68 -2.87 1.88
CA ILE A 65 6.96 -2.78 0.45
C ILE A 65 7.41 -4.15 -0.05
N VAL A 66 6.68 -4.66 -1.03
CA VAL A 66 6.95 -5.89 -1.74
C VAL A 66 7.72 -5.54 -3.02
N PRO A 67 8.91 -6.14 -3.25
CA PRO A 67 9.66 -5.94 -4.47
C PRO A 67 8.83 -6.28 -5.71
N SER A 68 8.84 -5.39 -6.71
CA SER A 68 8.01 -5.57 -7.90
C SER A 68 8.53 -6.67 -8.81
N THR A 69 7.62 -7.51 -9.31
CA THR A 69 7.92 -8.49 -10.37
C THR A 69 7.83 -7.87 -11.76
N VAL A 70 7.24 -6.67 -11.87
CA VAL A 70 7.03 -5.95 -13.11
C VAL A 70 8.23 -5.03 -13.36
N LYS A 71 8.97 -5.27 -14.45
CA LYS A 71 10.05 -4.37 -14.90
C LYS A 71 9.49 -2.99 -15.21
N GLN A 72 9.86 -1.99 -14.42
CA GLN A 72 9.52 -0.59 -14.70
C GLN A 72 10.59 0.06 -15.58
N ASN A 73 10.19 0.48 -16.79
CA ASN A 73 10.99 1.46 -17.53
C ASN A 73 10.59 2.85 -17.06
N PHE A 74 11.57 3.70 -16.75
CA PHE A 74 11.39 5.05 -16.19
C PHE A 74 10.37 5.91 -16.97
N LEU A 75 10.31 5.76 -18.30
CA LEU A 75 9.38 6.45 -19.21
C LEU A 75 7.95 5.87 -19.27
N LYS A 76 7.71 4.64 -18.80
CA LYS A 76 6.39 3.96 -18.84
C LYS A 76 5.75 3.83 -17.45
N ARG A 77 6.10 4.70 -16.51
CA ARG A 77 5.71 4.64 -15.09
C ARG A 77 4.19 4.53 -14.87
N PHE A 78 3.38 5.11 -15.74
CA PHE A 78 1.90 5.01 -15.67
C PHE A 78 1.33 3.68 -16.15
N PHE A 79 1.80 3.13 -17.28
CA PHE A 79 1.33 1.83 -17.78
C PHE A 79 1.89 0.64 -16.98
N GLY A 80 3.10 0.79 -16.44
CA GLY A 80 3.68 -0.16 -15.48
C GLY A 80 2.84 -0.27 -14.20
N SER A 81 2.27 0.86 -13.74
CA SER A 81 1.42 0.90 -12.55
C SER A 81 0.19 0.02 -12.63
N ILE A 82 -0.49 -0.05 -13.79
CA ILE A 82 -1.68 -0.91 -13.92
C ILE A 82 -1.27 -2.38 -13.81
N LYS A 83 -0.07 -2.73 -14.30
CA LYS A 83 0.45 -4.10 -14.20
C LYS A 83 0.89 -4.45 -12.78
N SER A 84 1.62 -3.57 -12.09
CA SER A 84 2.00 -3.77 -10.69
C SER A 84 0.80 -3.71 -9.75
N HIS A 85 -0.27 -3.00 -10.12
CA HIS A 85 -1.49 -2.98 -9.35
C HIS A 85 -2.21 -4.33 -9.33
N LYS A 86 -2.15 -5.11 -10.42
CA LYS A 86 -2.86 -6.39 -10.53
C LYS A 86 -2.38 -7.39 -9.48
N ILE A 87 -3.33 -7.97 -8.74
CA ILE A 87 -3.04 -8.99 -7.72
C ILE A 87 -2.31 -10.21 -8.29
N SER A 88 -2.58 -10.57 -9.56
CA SER A 88 -1.90 -11.69 -10.24
C SER A 88 -0.41 -11.46 -10.47
N ASN A 89 0.04 -10.21 -10.42
CA ASN A 89 1.44 -9.82 -10.59
C ASN A 89 2.07 -9.36 -9.26
N PHE A 90 1.32 -9.47 -8.16
CA PHE A 90 1.79 -9.04 -6.86
C PHE A 90 2.97 -9.90 -6.43
N GLY A 91 4.03 -9.25 -5.94
CA GLY A 91 5.26 -9.94 -5.60
C GLY A 91 5.17 -10.83 -4.36
N ASP A 92 6.33 -11.32 -3.97
CA ASP A 92 6.50 -12.22 -2.84
C ASP A 92 6.47 -11.48 -1.50
N CYS A 93 5.42 -11.71 -0.70
CA CYS A 93 5.25 -11.07 0.60
C CYS A 93 6.28 -11.51 1.64
N GLU A 94 6.97 -12.63 1.45
CA GLU A 94 8.06 -13.06 2.35
C GLU A 94 9.30 -12.17 2.21
N LYS A 95 9.42 -11.48 1.07
CA LYS A 95 10.51 -10.52 0.80
C LYS A 95 10.12 -9.08 1.13
N ALA A 96 8.97 -8.88 1.76
CA ALA A 96 8.47 -7.55 2.04
C ALA A 96 9.30 -6.85 3.13
N ILE A 97 9.58 -5.57 2.93
CA ILE A 97 10.40 -4.76 3.85
C ILE A 97 9.52 -3.68 4.48
N PRO A 98 9.60 -3.41 5.80
CA PRO A 98 8.91 -2.28 6.42
C PRO A 98 9.18 -0.96 5.66
N LEU A 99 8.13 -0.15 5.45
CA LEU A 99 8.22 1.07 4.62
C LEU A 99 9.35 2.02 5.06
N ASN A 100 9.52 2.21 6.37
CA ASN A 100 10.57 3.06 6.93
C ASN A 100 11.97 2.57 6.52
N LEU A 101 12.23 1.27 6.64
CA LEU A 101 13.50 0.66 6.25
C LEU A 101 13.69 0.68 4.73
N TYR A 102 12.60 0.47 3.97
CA TYR A 102 12.65 0.55 2.51
C TYR A 102 13.05 1.95 2.04
N MET A 103 12.46 3.01 2.61
CA MET A 103 12.75 4.41 2.27
C MET A 103 14.18 4.84 2.62
N GLN A 104 14.77 4.29 3.70
CA GLN A 104 16.18 4.53 4.04
C GLN A 104 17.13 4.04 2.94
N ASN A 105 16.80 2.91 2.30
CA ASN A 105 17.63 2.30 1.25
C ASN A 105 17.29 2.80 -0.16
N HIS A 106 16.18 3.53 -0.33
CA HIS A 106 15.68 4.00 -1.63
C HIS A 106 15.30 5.50 -1.54
N PRO A 107 16.29 6.42 -1.56
CA PRO A 107 16.07 7.84 -1.30
C PRO A 107 15.15 8.53 -2.34
N PHE A 108 14.99 7.95 -3.53
CA PHE A 108 14.09 8.45 -4.57
C PHE A 108 12.74 7.74 -4.61
N PHE A 109 12.43 6.91 -3.62
CA PHE A 109 11.14 6.22 -3.54
C PHE A 109 10.02 7.22 -3.28
N ILE A 110 9.01 7.19 -4.16
CA ILE A 110 7.81 8.00 -4.00
C ILE A 110 6.79 7.16 -3.22
N ASN A 111 6.55 7.57 -1.97
CA ASN A 111 5.60 6.91 -1.07
C ASN A 111 4.15 7.37 -1.32
N THR A 112 3.95 8.60 -1.76
CA THR A 112 2.64 9.22 -1.98
C THR A 112 2.66 10.07 -3.26
N TYR A 113 1.58 10.01 -4.05
CA TYR A 113 1.43 10.73 -5.31
C TYR A 113 0.32 11.80 -5.29
N GLY A 114 -0.41 11.97 -4.19
CA GLY A 114 -1.48 12.97 -4.08
C GLY A 114 -1.54 13.65 -2.72
N ASN A 115 -1.91 14.93 -2.73
CA ASN A 115 -2.43 15.65 -1.57
C ASN A 115 -3.96 15.47 -1.58
N PHE A 116 -4.46 14.34 -1.10
CA PHE A 116 -5.91 14.06 -0.98
C PHE A 116 -6.32 13.83 0.47
#